data_AF-A0A3Q9K921-F1
#
_entry.id   AF-A0A3Q9K921-F1
#
_cell.length_a   1.000
_cell.length_b   1.000
_cell.length_c   1.000
_cell.angle_alpha   90.00
_cell.angle_beta   90.00
_cell.angle_gamma   90.00
#
_symmetry.space_group_name_H-M   'P 1'
#
loop_
_entity.id
_entity.type
_entity.pdbx_description
1 polymer ?
#
loop_
_entity_poly.entity_id
_entity_poly.type
_entity_poly.pdbx_seq_one_letter_code
_entity_poly.pdbx_strand_id
1 'polypeptide(L)'
;MTICATEDTMAPAGPLAGRLTIAADGSYAARLARHDDAAGSWFPERWTLSGPEPYAVPLQGTQPEEPDSALLPLTDGRVLILRRVADRFAVSLLYPAGPGTGELLLGAVATPRLTLLPPTPGGTLAYALAPEADHTTLWRVHGGANGPERVTRIPGRCTGGVWLDRSGRLLALDRELGGRTKTVVVDLERGGETALLLQITEESNDRLLLADPDSGLLLLRSDAPGHDRLGWGVLGSSLPVRFPECLRPTGGTLTPFAVQPRQMLAPESCAVAFRMTAASGTWLGVWRPSERQLRQYPAPEGWLPGTGLWTADGELLLPYATEAEPCGVARMGVPREVVEPMEQVERVRTVRAVEPVGAAESVRPVAPVQPVEPVRPLGPMGPVRQAEPLRTAGQVEPTWAGAGRPMGPMGPMGPMGPHRSAGPEQRPAQPPVEPLEAVEAVEGPPSGEVAESGGGIVPDAGDADNRSTASAQPSATDAEPQRIPGHPQMCRPVPLQEAPLAARQTRWSVISGPVRISGGGCAAG
;
A
#
# COMPACT_ATOMS: atom_id res chain seq x y z
N MET A 1 22.52 -21.11 46.51
CA MET A 1 22.74 -20.65 45.13
C MET A 1 21.39 -20.66 44.45
N THR A 2 20.77 -19.50 44.33
CA THR A 2 19.43 -19.34 43.75
C THR A 2 19.63 -18.68 42.40
N ILE A 3 19.30 -19.43 41.33
CA ILE A 3 19.40 -18.97 39.95
C ILE A 3 18.14 -18.16 39.66
N CYS A 4 18.32 -16.88 39.37
CA CYS A 4 17.25 -15.99 38.91
C CYS A 4 16.89 -16.33 37.46
N ALA A 5 15.61 -16.57 37.21
CA ALA A 5 15.03 -16.55 35.88
C ALA A 5 15.03 -15.09 35.38
N THR A 6 15.71 -14.82 34.27
CA THR A 6 15.61 -13.54 33.57
C THR A 6 14.30 -13.51 32.80
N GLU A 7 13.41 -12.58 33.17
CA GLU A 7 12.27 -12.15 32.37
C GLU A 7 12.77 -11.74 30.99
N ASP A 8 12.39 -12.53 29.99
CA ASP A 8 12.73 -12.29 28.59
C ASP A 8 11.93 -11.06 28.13
N THR A 9 12.65 -9.96 27.96
CA THR A 9 12.10 -8.70 27.49
C THR A 9 11.77 -8.87 26.01
N MET A 10 10.49 -9.14 25.73
CA MET A 10 9.90 -9.12 24.40
C MET A 10 10.16 -7.74 23.77
N ALA A 11 11.26 -7.62 23.02
CA ALA A 11 11.58 -6.43 22.26
C ALA A 11 10.39 -6.16 21.30
N PRO A 12 9.86 -4.93 21.24
CA PRO A 12 8.75 -4.63 20.35
C PRO A 12 9.19 -4.93 18.92
N ALA A 13 8.43 -5.79 18.24
CA ALA A 13 8.66 -6.13 16.86
C ALA A 13 8.73 -4.85 16.02
N GLY A 14 9.69 -4.78 15.08
CA GLY A 14 9.91 -3.58 14.27
C GLY A 14 8.66 -3.14 13.49
N PRO A 15 8.63 -1.92 12.93
CA PRO A 15 7.45 -1.32 12.30
C PRO A 15 6.87 -2.07 11.07
N LEU A 16 7.51 -3.17 10.63
CA LEU A 16 7.07 -4.03 9.54
C LEU A 16 6.47 -5.36 10.01
N ALA A 17 6.74 -5.78 11.26
CA ALA A 17 6.27 -7.04 11.78
C ALA A 17 4.75 -7.09 11.83
N GLY A 18 4.15 -8.15 11.29
CA GLY A 18 2.70 -8.32 11.22
C GLY A 18 1.97 -7.43 10.19
N ARG A 19 2.67 -6.56 9.44
CA ARG A 19 2.02 -5.72 8.42
C ARG A 19 1.62 -6.56 7.21
N LEU A 20 0.34 -6.50 6.85
CA LEU A 20 -0.18 -7.14 5.64
C LEU A 20 0.00 -6.20 4.44
N THR A 21 0.55 -6.74 3.35
CA THR A 21 0.60 -6.08 2.04
C THR A 21 -0.34 -6.80 1.10
N ILE A 22 -1.13 -6.07 0.30
CA ILE A 22 -2.09 -6.61 -0.68
C ILE A 22 -1.50 -6.47 -2.08
N ALA A 23 -1.61 -7.52 -2.91
CA ALA A 23 -1.19 -7.50 -4.31
C ALA A 23 -1.97 -6.44 -5.12
N ALA A 24 -1.41 -6.01 -6.25
CA ALA A 24 -1.94 -4.88 -7.01
C ALA A 24 -3.40 -5.03 -7.49
N ASP A 25 -3.82 -6.26 -7.76
CA ASP A 25 -5.20 -6.58 -8.20
C ASP A 25 -6.14 -6.94 -7.03
N GLY A 26 -5.63 -6.93 -5.79
CA GLY A 26 -6.38 -7.32 -4.60
C GLY A 26 -6.60 -8.82 -4.44
N SER A 27 -6.04 -9.68 -5.30
CA SER A 27 -6.30 -11.13 -5.28
C SER A 27 -5.57 -11.86 -4.16
N TYR A 28 -4.36 -11.40 -3.82
CA TYR A 28 -3.50 -12.00 -2.81
C TYR A 28 -3.03 -10.96 -1.80
N ALA A 29 -2.60 -11.43 -0.63
CA ALA A 29 -1.88 -10.63 0.33
C ALA A 29 -0.79 -11.45 1.02
N ALA A 30 0.15 -10.79 1.69
CA ALA A 30 1.18 -11.46 2.47
C ALA A 30 1.54 -10.67 3.73
N ARG A 31 1.84 -11.39 4.81
CA ARG A 31 2.34 -10.84 6.09
C ARG A 31 3.29 -11.83 6.74
N LEU A 32 4.09 -11.35 7.69
CA LEU A 32 4.73 -12.22 8.67
C LEU A 32 3.71 -12.55 9.77
N ALA A 33 3.53 -13.83 10.06
CA ALA A 33 2.73 -14.34 11.18
C ALA A 33 3.65 -14.99 12.22
N ARG A 34 3.17 -15.14 13.45
CA ARG A 34 3.91 -15.84 14.52
C ARG A 34 3.42 -17.27 14.65
N HIS A 35 4.36 -18.18 14.86
CA HIS A 35 4.06 -19.54 15.31
C HIS A 35 3.56 -19.53 16.76
N ASP A 36 2.74 -20.53 17.08
CA ASP A 36 2.36 -20.87 18.46
C ASP A 36 3.45 -21.72 19.16
N ASP A 37 4.69 -21.70 18.65
CA ASP A 37 5.82 -22.38 19.29
C ASP A 37 6.33 -21.56 20.48
N ALA A 38 7.12 -22.20 21.35
CA ALA A 38 7.66 -21.55 22.55
C ALA A 38 8.56 -20.34 22.22
N ALA A 39 9.13 -20.28 21.01
CA ALA A 39 9.95 -19.17 20.54
C ALA A 39 9.13 -18.01 19.94
N GLY A 40 7.85 -18.23 19.64
CA GLY A 40 6.99 -17.32 18.89
C GLY A 40 7.62 -16.89 17.57
N SER A 41 8.22 -17.85 16.84
CA SER A 41 9.02 -17.60 15.64
C SER A 41 8.18 -17.03 14.49
N TRP A 42 8.76 -16.21 13.61
CA TRP A 42 8.02 -15.63 12.49
C TRP A 42 8.08 -16.52 11.26
N PHE A 43 6.99 -16.57 10.50
CA PHE A 43 6.93 -17.21 9.20
C PHE A 43 6.12 -16.37 8.21
N PRO A 44 6.40 -16.44 6.89
CA PRO A 44 5.62 -15.76 5.87
C PRO A 44 4.29 -16.48 5.68
N GLU A 45 3.21 -15.73 5.61
CA GLU A 45 1.87 -16.24 5.35
C GLU A 45 1.30 -15.55 4.11
N ARG A 46 0.74 -16.32 3.19
CA ARG A 46 0.08 -15.81 1.98
C ARG A 46 -1.42 -15.97 2.09
N TRP A 47 -2.15 -14.90 1.85
CA TRP A 47 -3.61 -14.89 1.85
C TRP A 47 -4.13 -14.89 0.41
N THR A 48 -5.23 -15.58 0.17
CA THR A 48 -6.04 -15.45 -1.04
C THR A 48 -7.32 -14.71 -0.67
N LEU A 49 -7.59 -13.58 -1.33
CA LEU A 49 -8.69 -12.66 -1.02
C LEU A 49 -9.79 -12.62 -2.09
N SER A 50 -9.48 -13.04 -3.32
CA SER A 50 -10.40 -12.98 -4.48
C SER A 50 -11.49 -14.06 -4.48
N GLY A 51 -11.51 -14.96 -3.49
CA GLY A 51 -12.51 -16.02 -3.34
C GLY A 51 -13.74 -15.59 -2.54
N PRO A 52 -14.81 -16.41 -2.54
CA PRO A 52 -15.95 -16.20 -1.64
C PRO A 52 -15.54 -16.30 -0.17
N GLU A 53 -14.60 -17.19 0.13
CA GLU A 53 -14.01 -17.41 1.45
C GLU A 53 -12.50 -17.14 1.36
N PRO A 54 -11.98 -16.13 2.07
CA PRO A 54 -10.55 -15.90 2.15
C PRO A 54 -9.89 -17.04 2.91
N TYR A 55 -8.65 -17.35 2.55
CA TYR A 55 -7.86 -18.34 3.28
C TYR A 55 -6.38 -17.98 3.25
N ALA A 56 -5.67 -18.42 4.29
CA ALA A 56 -4.24 -18.25 4.43
C ALA A 56 -3.51 -19.58 4.19
N VAL A 57 -2.33 -19.50 3.60
CA VAL A 57 -1.39 -20.60 3.42
C VAL A 57 -0.07 -20.19 4.08
N PRO A 58 0.41 -20.93 5.10
CA PRO A 58 1.73 -20.71 5.65
C PRO A 58 2.79 -21.07 4.60
N LEU A 59 3.77 -20.19 4.42
CA LEU A 59 4.91 -20.37 3.51
C LEU A 59 6.19 -20.59 4.31
N GLN A 60 6.17 -21.59 5.19
CA GLN A 60 7.31 -21.95 6.04
C GLN A 60 8.48 -22.46 5.20
N GLY A 61 9.61 -21.77 5.29
CA GLY A 61 10.87 -22.19 4.68
C GLY A 61 11.63 -23.17 5.58
N THR A 62 12.92 -23.32 5.29
CA THR A 62 13.84 -24.16 6.09
C THR A 62 14.35 -23.46 7.36
N GLN A 63 13.91 -22.23 7.61
CA GLN A 63 14.38 -21.37 8.68
C GLN A 63 13.23 -20.47 9.16
N PRO A 64 13.23 -20.05 10.44
CA PRO A 64 12.35 -18.98 10.90
C PRO A 64 12.76 -17.64 10.27
N GLU A 65 11.82 -16.71 10.21
CA GLU A 65 12.04 -15.38 9.67
C GLU A 65 12.34 -14.35 10.76
N GLU A 66 13.08 -13.31 10.38
CA GLU A 66 13.30 -12.15 11.23
C GLU A 66 12.12 -11.18 11.13
N PRO A 67 11.76 -10.45 12.22
CA PRO A 67 10.65 -9.49 12.22
C PRO A 67 10.80 -8.32 11.22
N ASP A 68 12.02 -8.08 10.72
CA ASP A 68 12.33 -7.05 9.73
C ASP A 68 12.33 -7.57 8.28
N SER A 69 12.05 -8.86 8.06
CA SER A 69 11.89 -9.43 6.73
C SER A 69 10.70 -8.78 6.02
N ALA A 70 10.91 -8.30 4.80
CA ALA A 70 9.87 -7.61 4.05
C ALA A 70 9.22 -8.55 3.01
N LEU A 71 7.90 -8.52 2.91
CA LEU A 71 7.13 -9.34 1.98
C LEU A 71 6.43 -8.48 0.92
N LEU A 72 6.37 -8.99 -0.30
CA LEU A 72 5.62 -8.41 -1.40
C LEU A 72 4.85 -9.51 -2.14
N PRO A 73 3.51 -9.59 -2.03
CA PRO A 73 2.73 -10.53 -2.82
C PRO A 73 2.68 -10.11 -4.29
N LEU A 74 2.76 -11.10 -5.18
CA LEU A 74 2.59 -10.94 -6.62
C LEU A 74 1.19 -11.41 -7.04
N THR A 75 0.73 -10.96 -8.21
CA THR A 75 -0.61 -11.28 -8.74
C THR A 75 -0.74 -12.72 -9.23
N ASP A 76 0.37 -13.44 -9.34
CA ASP A 76 0.40 -14.87 -9.66
C ASP A 76 0.35 -15.78 -8.42
N GLY A 77 0.20 -15.20 -7.22
CA GLY A 77 0.12 -15.94 -5.96
C GLY A 77 1.47 -16.31 -5.37
N ARG A 78 2.60 -15.87 -5.93
CA ARG A 78 3.91 -15.98 -5.29
C ARG A 78 4.14 -14.80 -4.33
N VAL A 79 5.05 -14.98 -3.38
CA VAL A 79 5.44 -13.93 -2.43
C VAL A 79 6.94 -13.71 -2.51
N LEU A 80 7.35 -12.48 -2.84
CA LEU A 80 8.75 -12.09 -2.71
C LEU A 80 9.07 -11.82 -1.25
N ILE A 81 10.17 -12.39 -0.75
CA ILE A 81 10.71 -12.12 0.57
C ILE A 81 12.09 -11.48 0.45
N LEU A 82 12.29 -10.42 1.24
CA LEU A 82 13.56 -9.75 1.42
C LEU A 82 14.08 -10.02 2.82
N ARG A 83 15.21 -10.73 2.90
CA ARG A 83 15.87 -11.09 4.17
C ARG A 83 17.18 -10.34 4.32
N ARG A 84 17.44 -9.77 5.49
CA ARG A 84 18.75 -9.20 5.81
C ARG A 84 19.70 -10.33 6.21
N VAL A 85 20.84 -10.44 5.53
CA VAL A 85 21.88 -11.41 5.83
C VAL A 85 23.20 -10.66 5.93
N ALA A 86 23.67 -10.43 7.16
CA ALA A 86 24.82 -9.57 7.45
C ALA A 86 24.69 -8.16 6.84
N ASP A 87 25.50 -7.86 5.81
CA ASP A 87 25.63 -6.57 5.13
C ASP A 87 24.89 -6.51 3.77
N ARG A 88 24.12 -7.55 3.44
CA ARG A 88 23.35 -7.66 2.20
C ARG A 88 21.92 -8.08 2.45
N PHE A 89 21.10 -7.93 1.43
CA PHE A 89 19.71 -8.39 1.42
C PHE A 89 19.54 -9.52 0.41
N ALA A 90 19.20 -10.71 0.87
CA ALA A 90 18.83 -11.82 0.02
C ALA A 90 17.38 -11.65 -0.46
N VAL A 91 17.14 -11.94 -1.74
CA VAL A 91 15.84 -11.83 -2.39
C VAL A 91 15.42 -13.22 -2.86
N SER A 92 14.29 -13.72 -2.37
CA SER A 92 13.74 -15.01 -2.77
C SER A 92 12.26 -14.90 -3.15
N LEU A 93 11.77 -15.82 -3.98
CA LEU A 93 10.35 -16.07 -4.19
C LEU A 93 9.91 -17.29 -3.41
N LEU A 94 8.82 -17.14 -2.67
CA LEU A 94 8.12 -18.20 -1.96
C LEU A 94 6.84 -18.55 -2.71
N TYR A 95 6.52 -19.83 -2.79
CA TYR A 95 5.30 -20.31 -3.41
C TYR A 95 4.83 -21.62 -2.76
N PRO A 96 3.50 -21.88 -2.71
CA PRO A 96 2.99 -23.17 -2.27
C PRO A 96 3.51 -24.30 -3.19
N ALA A 97 4.11 -25.35 -2.60
CA ALA A 97 4.67 -26.48 -3.33
C ALA A 97 4.21 -27.81 -2.70
N GLY A 98 2.98 -28.21 -3.00
CA GLY A 98 2.36 -29.40 -2.40
C GLY A 98 2.19 -29.23 -0.88
N PRO A 99 2.72 -30.13 -0.04
CA PRO A 99 2.63 -30.00 1.42
C PRO A 99 3.60 -28.98 2.02
N GLY A 100 4.52 -28.42 1.23
CA GLY A 100 5.55 -27.49 1.72
C GLY A 100 5.62 -26.19 0.94
N THR A 101 6.69 -25.45 1.19
CA THR A 101 6.99 -24.18 0.52
C THR A 101 8.13 -24.38 -0.45
N GLY A 102 7.92 -23.99 -1.70
CA GLY A 102 9.00 -23.82 -2.66
C GLY A 102 9.66 -22.47 -2.44
N GLU A 103 10.99 -22.44 -2.46
CA GLU A 103 11.78 -21.21 -2.41
C GLU A 103 12.72 -21.14 -3.62
N LEU A 104 12.70 -20.01 -4.32
CA LEU A 104 13.62 -19.70 -5.41
C LEU A 104 14.44 -18.47 -5.05
N LEU A 105 15.74 -18.65 -4.81
CA LEU A 105 16.68 -17.54 -4.62
C LEU A 105 16.86 -16.78 -5.94
N LEU A 106 16.56 -15.49 -5.93
CA LEU A 106 16.75 -14.61 -7.08
C LEU A 106 18.13 -13.94 -7.09
N GLY A 107 18.73 -13.76 -5.92
CA GLY A 107 20.03 -13.12 -5.74
C GLY A 107 20.12 -12.31 -4.46
N ALA A 108 21.09 -11.42 -4.38
CA ALA A 108 21.27 -10.54 -3.24
C ALA A 108 21.72 -9.13 -3.64
N VAL A 109 21.36 -8.14 -2.82
CA VAL A 109 21.76 -6.73 -2.99
C VAL A 109 22.65 -6.33 -1.82
N ALA A 110 23.90 -5.98 -2.10
CA ALA A 110 24.85 -5.50 -1.09
C ALA A 110 24.60 -4.01 -0.80
N THR A 111 23.91 -3.73 0.29
CA THR A 111 23.57 -2.38 0.75
C THR A 111 23.26 -2.42 2.25
N PRO A 112 23.63 -1.38 3.02
CA PRO A 112 23.27 -1.32 4.44
C PRO A 112 21.76 -1.19 4.69
N ARG A 113 21.00 -0.71 3.70
CA ARG A 113 19.55 -0.54 3.79
C ARG A 113 18.90 -0.77 2.43
N LEU A 114 17.83 -1.55 2.44
CA LEU A 114 16.97 -1.77 1.28
C LEU A 114 15.52 -1.74 1.75
N THR A 115 14.66 -1.05 1.02
CA THR A 115 13.23 -0.91 1.36
C THR A 115 12.39 -1.25 0.14
N LEU A 116 11.56 -2.30 0.23
CA LEU A 116 10.63 -2.68 -0.83
C LEU A 116 9.62 -1.55 -1.08
N LEU A 117 9.38 -1.26 -2.35
CA LEU A 117 8.32 -0.36 -2.79
C LEU A 117 6.97 -1.10 -2.84
N PRO A 118 5.83 -0.38 -2.82
CA PRO A 118 4.52 -1.00 -2.97
C PRO A 118 4.40 -1.81 -4.27
N PRO A 119 3.50 -2.81 -4.31
CA PRO A 119 3.27 -3.63 -5.50
C PRO A 119 3.09 -2.77 -6.74
N THR A 120 3.76 -3.17 -7.82
CA THR A 120 3.62 -2.48 -9.11
C THR A 120 2.20 -2.66 -9.62
N PRO A 121 1.63 -1.69 -10.34
CA PRO A 121 0.26 -1.80 -10.87
C PRO A 121 0.03 -3.05 -11.73
N GLY A 122 1.06 -3.51 -12.46
CA GLY A 122 1.03 -4.77 -13.22
C GLY A 122 1.21 -6.04 -12.37
N GLY A 123 1.64 -5.92 -11.10
CA GLY A 123 1.66 -7.00 -10.12
C GLY A 123 2.77 -8.04 -10.26
N THR A 124 3.59 -7.94 -11.30
CA THR A 124 4.63 -8.93 -11.65
C THR A 124 6.04 -8.44 -11.39
N LEU A 125 6.24 -7.12 -11.25
CA LEU A 125 7.54 -6.52 -10.99
C LEU A 125 7.64 -6.09 -9.52
N ALA A 126 8.84 -6.14 -8.96
CA ALA A 126 9.14 -5.62 -7.63
C ALA A 126 10.34 -4.68 -7.67
N TYR A 127 10.21 -3.55 -6.98
CA TYR A 127 11.27 -2.55 -6.88
C TYR A 127 11.63 -2.27 -5.42
N ALA A 128 12.84 -1.79 -5.20
CA ALA A 128 13.33 -1.43 -3.88
C ALA A 128 14.25 -0.20 -3.92
N LEU A 129 14.23 0.58 -2.84
CA LEU A 129 15.11 1.73 -2.66
C LEU A 129 16.27 1.37 -1.73
N ALA A 130 17.49 1.69 -2.17
CA ALA A 130 18.70 1.66 -1.37
C ALA A 130 19.21 3.10 -1.16
N PRO A 131 18.73 3.80 -0.10
CA PRO A 131 19.18 5.16 0.20
C PRO A 131 20.60 5.14 0.76
N GLU A 132 21.44 6.03 0.23
CA GLU A 132 22.81 6.30 0.66
C GLU A 132 22.93 7.76 1.14
N ALA A 133 24.15 8.24 1.41
CA ALA A 133 24.35 9.57 2.01
C ALA A 133 23.92 10.72 1.09
N ASP A 134 24.25 10.64 -0.20
CA ASP A 134 24.07 11.71 -1.20
C ASP A 134 23.09 11.33 -2.33
N HIS A 135 22.66 10.06 -2.38
CA HIS A 135 21.84 9.53 -3.45
C HIS A 135 20.99 8.35 -2.98
N THR A 136 20.10 7.89 -3.84
CA THR A 136 19.35 6.65 -3.67
C THR A 136 19.41 5.82 -4.93
N THR A 137 19.78 4.56 -4.76
CA THR A 137 19.78 3.61 -5.87
C THR A 137 18.41 2.92 -5.93
N LEU A 138 17.76 2.98 -7.10
CA LEU A 138 16.53 2.23 -7.37
C LEU A 138 16.90 0.87 -7.98
N TRP A 139 16.43 -0.20 -7.34
CA TRP A 139 16.63 -1.57 -7.77
C TRP A 139 15.32 -2.16 -8.28
N ARG A 140 15.40 -2.95 -9.35
CA ARG A 140 14.36 -3.93 -9.72
C ARG A 140 14.82 -5.27 -9.13
N VAL A 141 14.10 -5.73 -8.12
CA VAL A 141 14.47 -6.95 -7.35
C VAL A 141 13.75 -8.21 -7.85
N HIS A 142 12.70 -8.05 -8.66
CA HIS A 142 12.01 -9.15 -9.36
C HIS A 142 11.44 -8.71 -10.71
N GLY A 143 11.37 -9.65 -11.65
CA GLY A 143 10.86 -9.45 -13.01
C GLY A 143 11.89 -8.92 -14.01
N GLY A 144 13.17 -8.87 -13.62
CA GLY A 144 14.31 -8.69 -14.52
C GLY A 144 14.82 -10.04 -15.07
N ALA A 145 15.76 -9.97 -16.02
CA ALA A 145 16.32 -11.18 -16.64
C ALA A 145 17.30 -11.94 -15.74
N ASN A 146 18.03 -11.23 -14.87
CA ASN A 146 19.18 -11.76 -14.12
C ASN A 146 19.13 -11.39 -12.63
N GLY A 147 18.03 -11.71 -11.94
CA GLY A 147 17.88 -11.41 -10.51
C GLY A 147 17.81 -9.90 -10.22
N PRO A 148 18.18 -9.46 -9.00
CA PRO A 148 18.18 -8.05 -8.64
C PRO A 148 19.15 -7.21 -9.49
N GLU A 149 18.63 -6.15 -10.10
CA GLU A 149 19.40 -5.26 -10.98
C GLU A 149 19.15 -3.79 -10.65
N ARG A 150 20.19 -2.97 -10.83
CA ARG A 150 20.12 -1.53 -10.62
C ARG A 150 19.48 -0.87 -11.83
N VAL A 151 18.41 -0.11 -11.59
CA VAL A 151 17.67 0.63 -12.62
C VAL A 151 18.29 2.01 -12.84
N THR A 152 18.44 2.79 -11.76
CA THR A 152 18.98 4.15 -11.83
C THR A 152 19.52 4.62 -10.47
N ARG A 153 20.29 5.72 -10.48
CA ARG A 153 20.76 6.44 -9.30
C ARG A 153 20.11 7.82 -9.28
N ILE A 154 19.37 8.10 -8.20
CA ILE A 154 18.63 9.34 -8.01
C ILE A 154 19.40 10.21 -7.01
N PRO A 155 19.72 11.48 -7.34
CA PRO A 155 20.35 12.39 -6.38
C PRO A 155 19.49 12.59 -5.13
N GLY A 156 20.12 12.73 -3.96
CA GLY A 156 19.44 12.88 -2.68
C GLY A 156 18.88 11.58 -2.10
N ARG A 157 18.38 11.67 -0.87
CA ARG A 157 17.85 10.52 -0.14
C ARG A 157 16.36 10.37 -0.42
N CYS A 158 15.95 9.27 -1.05
CA CYS A 158 14.56 9.02 -1.44
C CYS A 158 13.87 8.04 -0.49
N THR A 159 12.60 8.31 -0.23
CA THR A 159 11.70 7.46 0.58
C THR A 159 10.30 7.46 -0.05
N GLY A 160 9.36 6.76 0.58
CA GLY A 160 8.01 6.62 0.04
C GLY A 160 7.97 5.69 -1.16
N GLY A 161 7.16 6.03 -2.15
CA GLY A 161 6.91 5.19 -3.33
C GLY A 161 5.44 5.16 -3.66
N VAL A 162 5.04 5.91 -4.68
CA VAL A 162 3.64 5.93 -5.16
C VAL A 162 3.65 5.83 -6.69
N TRP A 163 2.96 4.83 -7.23
CA TRP A 163 2.80 4.66 -8.66
C TRP A 163 1.77 5.65 -9.21
N LEU A 164 2.12 6.38 -10.27
CA LEU A 164 1.28 7.44 -10.84
C LEU A 164 0.50 7.02 -12.09
N ASP A 165 0.80 5.86 -12.66
CA ASP A 165 0.13 5.32 -13.83
C ASP A 165 -0.06 3.80 -13.74
N ARG A 166 -0.95 3.25 -14.56
CA ARG A 166 -1.26 1.81 -14.60
C ARG A 166 -0.19 0.95 -15.26
N SER A 167 0.70 1.54 -16.06
CA SER A 167 1.81 0.80 -16.68
C SER A 167 2.94 0.50 -15.70
N GLY A 168 2.99 1.19 -14.55
CA GLY A 168 4.11 1.12 -13.62
C GLY A 168 5.35 1.85 -14.15
N ARG A 169 5.17 2.88 -14.98
CA ARG A 169 6.27 3.65 -15.57
C ARG A 169 6.71 4.80 -14.67
N LEU A 170 5.76 5.58 -14.16
CA LEU A 170 6.00 6.80 -13.39
C LEU A 170 5.89 6.48 -11.90
N LEU A 171 7.01 6.61 -11.22
CA LEU A 171 7.13 6.39 -9.78
C LEU A 171 7.40 7.72 -9.07
N ALA A 172 6.51 8.12 -8.18
CA ALA A 172 6.74 9.26 -7.29
C ALA A 172 7.52 8.83 -6.05
N LEU A 173 8.57 9.58 -5.72
CA LEU A 173 9.43 9.40 -4.55
C LEU A 173 9.57 10.71 -3.77
N ASP A 174 9.56 10.61 -2.45
CA ASP A 174 9.87 11.74 -1.58
C ASP A 174 11.39 11.85 -1.44
N ARG A 175 11.97 12.87 -2.08
CA ARG A 175 13.39 13.15 -2.11
C ARG A 175 13.75 14.21 -1.08
N GLU A 176 14.65 13.87 -0.19
CA GLU A 176 15.33 14.79 0.70
C GLU A 176 16.62 15.30 0.05
N LEU A 177 16.68 16.61 -0.17
CA LEU A 177 17.84 17.31 -0.70
C LEU A 177 17.94 18.70 -0.05
N GLY A 178 19.10 19.07 0.48
CA GLY A 178 19.28 20.35 1.15
C GLY A 178 18.43 20.53 2.43
N GLY A 179 18.14 19.43 3.14
CA GLY A 179 17.33 19.46 4.37
C GLY A 179 15.83 19.66 4.14
N ARG A 180 15.37 19.69 2.88
CA ARG A 180 13.95 19.77 2.52
C ARG A 180 13.52 18.52 1.79
N THR A 181 12.30 18.06 2.08
CA THR A 181 11.67 16.95 1.35
C THR A 181 10.77 17.48 0.25
N LYS A 182 10.93 16.97 -0.98
CA LYS A 182 10.08 17.27 -2.13
C LYS A 182 9.75 15.99 -2.87
N THR A 183 8.56 15.87 -3.45
CA THR A 183 8.23 14.70 -4.28
C THR A 183 8.73 14.90 -5.70
N VAL A 184 9.46 13.92 -6.22
CA VAL A 184 9.87 13.83 -7.62
C VAL A 184 9.20 12.65 -8.30
N VAL A 185 8.95 12.76 -9.60
CA VAL A 185 8.65 11.62 -10.47
C VAL A 185 9.94 11.07 -11.03
N VAL A 186 10.05 9.75 -11.06
CA VAL A 186 11.08 8.98 -11.77
C VAL A 186 10.41 8.27 -12.93
N ASP A 187 10.88 8.51 -14.14
CA ASP A 187 10.39 7.86 -15.36
C ASP A 187 11.24 6.63 -15.69
N LEU A 188 10.69 5.43 -15.42
CA LEU A 188 11.43 4.18 -15.55
C LEU A 188 11.70 3.78 -17.00
N GLU A 189 10.91 4.27 -17.96
CA GLU A 189 11.13 4.02 -19.39
C GLU A 189 12.19 4.96 -19.98
N ARG A 190 12.46 6.08 -19.32
CA ARG A 190 13.49 7.05 -19.71
C ARG A 190 14.74 6.96 -18.86
N GLY A 191 15.15 5.74 -18.51
CA GLY A 191 16.39 5.50 -17.74
C GLY A 191 16.37 6.09 -16.33
N GLY A 192 15.19 6.37 -15.77
CA GLY A 192 15.05 6.97 -14.45
C GLY A 192 15.25 8.49 -14.43
N GLU A 193 14.98 9.18 -15.54
CA GLU A 193 14.90 10.65 -15.56
C GLU A 193 13.98 11.15 -14.43
N THR A 194 14.42 12.21 -13.74
CA THR A 194 13.68 12.77 -12.61
C THR A 194 13.12 14.15 -12.89
N ALA A 195 11.87 14.37 -12.50
CA ALA A 195 11.22 15.68 -12.57
C ALA A 195 10.56 16.01 -11.24
N LEU A 196 10.53 17.29 -10.87
CA LEU A 196 9.83 17.74 -9.67
C LEU A 196 8.31 17.58 -9.84
N LEU A 197 7.67 16.82 -8.95
CA LEU A 197 6.22 16.64 -8.94
C LEU A 197 5.54 17.64 -8.01
N LEU A 198 6.04 17.71 -6.78
CA LEU A 198 5.40 18.46 -5.69
C LEU A 198 6.42 19.33 -4.98
N GLN A 199 6.21 20.64 -5.12
CA GLN A 199 6.85 21.70 -4.35
C GLN A 199 5.83 22.81 -4.15
N ILE A 200 5.28 22.92 -2.95
CA ILE A 200 4.24 23.93 -2.66
C ILE A 200 4.90 25.28 -2.37
N THR A 201 5.93 25.28 -1.54
CA THR A 201 6.84 26.42 -1.35
C THR A 201 8.29 25.93 -1.42
N GLU A 202 9.27 26.83 -1.46
CA GLU A 202 10.69 26.45 -1.41
C GLU A 202 11.05 25.84 -0.04
N GLU A 203 10.53 26.42 1.03
CA GLU A 203 10.85 26.06 2.41
C GLU A 203 10.01 24.92 2.99
N SER A 204 8.94 24.48 2.32
CA SER A 204 8.10 23.42 2.86
C SER A 204 8.74 22.03 2.76
N ASN A 205 8.25 21.09 3.54
CA ASN A 205 8.40 19.68 3.30
C ASN A 205 7.13 19.16 2.64
N ASP A 206 7.24 18.68 1.40
CA ASP A 206 6.09 18.18 0.64
C ASP A 206 6.27 16.70 0.32
N ARG A 207 5.30 15.88 0.73
CA ARG A 207 5.33 14.43 0.61
C ARG A 207 4.07 13.91 -0.04
N LEU A 208 4.19 13.02 -1.02
CA LEU A 208 3.04 12.34 -1.61
C LEU A 208 2.75 11.07 -0.82
N LEU A 209 1.51 10.94 -0.35
CA LEU A 209 1.11 9.81 0.49
C LEU A 209 0.41 8.72 -0.30
N LEU A 210 -0.43 9.10 -1.26
CA LEU A 210 -1.23 8.18 -2.05
C LEU A 210 -1.65 8.86 -3.37
N ALA A 211 -1.70 8.10 -4.45
CA ALA A 211 -2.27 8.53 -5.72
C ALA A 211 -3.20 7.44 -6.28
N ASP A 212 -4.25 7.86 -6.96
CA ASP A 212 -5.07 6.97 -7.78
C ASP A 212 -4.84 7.31 -9.26
N PRO A 213 -4.24 6.40 -10.06
CA PRO A 213 -3.94 6.66 -11.47
C PRO A 213 -5.19 6.76 -12.34
N ASP A 214 -6.35 6.31 -11.85
CA ASP A 214 -7.60 6.29 -12.60
C ASP A 214 -8.29 7.65 -12.61
N SER A 215 -8.40 8.27 -11.44
CA SER A 215 -9.01 9.57 -11.24
C SER A 215 -8.00 10.73 -11.31
N GLY A 216 -6.71 10.42 -11.13
CA GLY A 216 -5.65 11.40 -10.96
C GLY A 216 -5.63 12.03 -9.56
N LEU A 217 -6.41 11.54 -8.59
CA LEU A 217 -6.42 12.07 -7.23
C LEU A 217 -5.03 11.88 -6.58
N LEU A 218 -4.52 12.96 -5.98
CA LEU A 218 -3.30 12.95 -5.18
C LEU A 218 -3.63 13.33 -3.73
N LEU A 219 -3.17 12.54 -2.77
CA LEU A 219 -3.17 12.85 -1.34
C LEU A 219 -1.74 13.09 -0.88
N LEU A 220 -1.52 14.20 -0.18
CA LEU A 220 -0.20 14.66 0.21
C LEU A 220 -0.17 15.17 1.64
N ARG A 221 1.04 15.30 2.19
CA ARG A 221 1.32 16.01 3.44
C ARG A 221 2.26 17.17 3.16
N SER A 222 1.96 18.34 3.72
CA SER A 222 2.83 19.50 3.63
C SER A 222 2.70 20.41 4.85
N ASP A 223 3.82 21.03 5.23
CA ASP A 223 3.90 22.11 6.23
C ASP A 223 3.82 23.51 5.62
N ALA A 224 3.65 23.64 4.28
CA ALA A 224 3.51 24.92 3.59
C ALA A 224 2.46 25.87 4.20
N PRO A 225 1.33 25.38 4.75
CA PRO A 225 0.38 26.25 5.46
C PRO A 225 0.85 26.74 6.86
N GLY A 226 2.10 26.49 7.25
CA GLY A 226 2.70 26.86 8.53
C GLY A 226 2.77 25.72 9.56
N HIS A 227 2.14 24.57 9.28
CA HIS A 227 2.19 23.36 10.09
C HIS A 227 1.80 22.15 9.24
N ASP A 228 2.21 20.95 9.65
CA ASP A 228 1.87 19.70 8.95
C ASP A 228 0.36 19.56 8.73
N ARG A 229 -0.05 19.48 7.47
CA ARG A 229 -1.43 19.27 7.04
C ARG A 229 -1.54 18.26 5.91
N LEU A 230 -2.65 17.54 5.91
CA LEU A 230 -3.06 16.75 4.77
C LEU A 230 -3.72 17.64 3.72
N GLY A 231 -3.27 17.49 2.49
CA GLY A 231 -3.82 18.18 1.33
C GLY A 231 -4.17 17.19 0.23
N TRP A 232 -4.89 17.68 -0.76
CA TRP A 232 -5.17 16.93 -1.97
C TRP A 232 -5.09 17.80 -3.22
N GLY A 233 -4.84 17.16 -4.35
CA GLY A 233 -4.78 17.76 -5.66
C GLY A 233 -5.14 16.77 -6.75
N VAL A 234 -5.00 17.19 -8.00
CA VAL A 234 -5.24 16.34 -9.17
C VAL A 234 -3.99 16.38 -10.04
N LEU A 235 -3.49 15.20 -10.40
CA LEU A 235 -2.31 15.05 -11.24
C LEU A 235 -2.52 15.79 -12.59
N GLY A 236 -1.56 16.63 -12.97
CA GLY A 236 -1.62 17.43 -14.20
C GLY A 236 -2.54 18.67 -14.14
N SER A 237 -3.27 18.89 -13.03
CA SER A 237 -4.11 20.06 -12.87
C SER A 237 -3.28 21.31 -12.53
N SER A 238 -3.69 22.47 -13.04
CA SER A 238 -3.14 23.77 -12.65
C SER A 238 -3.80 24.36 -11.40
N LEU A 239 -4.80 23.67 -10.83
CA LEU A 239 -5.45 24.11 -9.60
C LEU A 239 -4.51 23.92 -8.40
N PRO A 240 -4.52 24.85 -7.43
CA PRO A 240 -3.69 24.72 -6.24
C PRO A 240 -4.12 23.53 -5.39
N VAL A 241 -3.17 22.98 -4.65
CA VAL A 241 -3.42 21.99 -3.59
C VAL A 241 -4.39 22.56 -2.57
N ARG A 242 -5.38 21.75 -2.17
CA ARG A 242 -6.38 22.12 -1.18
C ARG A 242 -6.06 21.44 0.15
N PHE A 243 -6.25 22.15 1.25
CA PHE A 243 -6.05 21.64 2.61
C PHE A 243 -7.36 21.71 3.41
N PRO A 244 -8.22 20.69 3.36
CA PRO A 244 -9.50 20.69 4.07
C PRO A 244 -9.31 20.65 5.59
N GLU A 245 -10.05 21.49 6.33
CA GLU A 245 -9.96 21.50 7.81
C GLU A 245 -10.42 20.17 8.42
N CYS A 246 -11.36 19.46 7.78
CA CYS A 246 -11.84 18.16 8.24
C CYS A 246 -10.77 17.04 8.22
N LEU A 247 -9.65 17.24 7.52
CA LEU A 247 -8.52 16.31 7.50
C LEU A 247 -7.39 16.73 8.45
N ARG A 248 -7.59 17.81 9.22
CA ARG A 248 -6.64 18.23 10.24
C ARG A 248 -6.70 17.24 11.41
N PRO A 249 -5.58 16.58 11.78
CA PRO A 249 -5.59 15.67 12.90
C PRO A 249 -5.80 16.44 14.22
N THR A 250 -6.79 16.06 15.02
CA THR A 250 -7.00 16.55 16.39
C THR A 250 -6.54 15.49 17.40
N GLY A 251 -5.29 15.58 17.87
CA GLY A 251 -4.77 14.67 18.91
C GLY A 251 -4.40 13.26 18.44
N GLY A 252 -4.07 13.07 17.16
CA GLY A 252 -3.69 11.78 16.59
C GLY A 252 -3.04 11.89 15.21
N THR A 253 -2.89 10.76 14.52
CA THR A 253 -2.38 10.68 13.15
C THR A 253 -3.46 10.19 12.19
N LEU A 254 -3.48 10.77 11.00
CA LEU A 254 -4.36 10.39 9.90
C LEU A 254 -3.49 9.87 8.75
N THR A 255 -3.59 8.57 8.43
CA THR A 255 -2.76 7.91 7.42
C THR A 255 -3.64 7.30 6.33
N PRO A 256 -3.63 7.81 5.09
CA PRO A 256 -4.39 7.20 4.01
C PRO A 256 -3.80 5.82 3.66
N PHE A 257 -4.65 4.86 3.33
CA PHE A 257 -4.18 3.53 2.93
C PHE A 257 -4.88 2.96 1.69
N ALA A 258 -6.03 3.48 1.29
CA ALA A 258 -6.72 3.05 0.07
C ALA A 258 -7.55 4.18 -0.54
N VAL A 259 -7.67 4.19 -1.87
CA VAL A 259 -8.57 5.07 -2.63
C VAL A 259 -9.48 4.24 -3.52
N GLN A 260 -10.75 4.65 -3.62
CA GLN A 260 -11.73 4.04 -4.51
C GLN A 260 -11.28 4.25 -5.97
N PRO A 261 -10.97 3.16 -6.69
CA PRO A 261 -10.49 3.24 -8.06
C PRO A 261 -11.63 3.54 -9.03
N ARG A 262 -11.28 3.70 -10.31
CA ARG A 262 -12.20 3.83 -11.45
C ARG A 262 -13.21 4.98 -11.36
N GLN A 263 -12.93 6.02 -10.58
CA GLN A 263 -13.69 7.28 -10.62
C GLN A 263 -13.13 8.18 -11.74
N MET A 264 -13.20 7.70 -12.98
CA MET A 264 -12.62 8.38 -14.13
C MET A 264 -13.17 9.80 -14.27
N LEU A 265 -12.27 10.78 -14.36
CA LEU A 265 -12.59 12.21 -14.50
C LEU A 265 -13.39 12.82 -13.33
N ALA A 266 -13.52 12.11 -12.20
CA ALA A 266 -14.24 12.58 -11.01
C ALA A 266 -13.43 12.34 -9.73
N PRO A 267 -12.20 12.88 -9.60
CA PRO A 267 -11.36 12.70 -8.41
C PRO A 267 -12.03 13.16 -7.12
N GLU A 268 -12.96 14.11 -7.19
CA GLU A 268 -13.75 14.58 -6.04
C GLU A 268 -14.74 13.53 -5.51
N SER A 269 -15.06 12.50 -6.29
CA SER A 269 -15.97 11.41 -5.91
C SER A 269 -15.26 10.20 -5.31
N CYS A 270 -13.92 10.16 -5.39
CA CYS A 270 -13.11 9.10 -4.81
C CYS A 270 -13.28 9.04 -3.29
N ALA A 271 -13.72 7.89 -2.79
CA ALA A 271 -13.60 7.57 -1.37
C ALA A 271 -12.14 7.28 -1.02
N VAL A 272 -11.66 7.86 0.07
CA VAL A 272 -10.33 7.63 0.62
C VAL A 272 -10.49 7.05 2.01
N ALA A 273 -9.87 5.90 2.25
CA ALA A 273 -9.85 5.27 3.57
C ALA A 273 -8.58 5.64 4.32
N PHE A 274 -8.75 5.90 5.61
CA PHE A 274 -7.70 6.34 6.51
C PHE A 274 -7.65 5.46 7.75
N ARG A 275 -6.42 5.16 8.19
CA ARG A 275 -6.15 4.72 9.54
C ARG A 275 -6.03 5.96 10.42
N MET A 276 -6.87 6.01 11.44
CA MET A 276 -6.86 7.04 12.48
C MET A 276 -6.26 6.43 13.74
N THR A 277 -5.21 7.03 14.28
CA THR A 277 -4.56 6.54 15.51
C THR A 277 -4.42 7.67 16.51
N ALA A 278 -4.91 7.46 17.72
CA ALA A 278 -4.74 8.36 18.86
C ALA A 278 -4.42 7.56 20.13
N ALA A 279 -4.27 8.24 21.26
CA ALA A 279 -4.06 7.59 22.55
C ALA A 279 -5.19 6.60 22.93
N SER A 280 -6.40 6.83 22.43
CA SER A 280 -7.59 5.99 22.66
C SER A 280 -7.65 4.73 21.79
N GLY A 281 -6.73 4.55 20.83
CA GLY A 281 -6.69 3.38 19.95
C GLY A 281 -6.67 3.74 18.48
N THR A 282 -7.09 2.79 17.64
CA THR A 282 -7.08 2.90 16.18
C THR A 282 -8.45 2.58 15.60
N TRP A 283 -8.90 3.39 14.64
CA TRP A 283 -10.19 3.24 13.97
C TRP A 283 -10.13 3.69 12.51
N LEU A 284 -11.25 3.55 11.80
CA LEU A 284 -11.38 3.84 10.37
C LEU A 284 -11.93 5.24 10.13
N GLY A 285 -11.31 5.96 9.21
CA GLY A 285 -11.84 7.19 8.64
C GLY A 285 -12.13 7.01 7.16
N VAL A 286 -13.24 7.55 6.66
CA VAL A 286 -13.53 7.64 5.23
C VAL A 286 -13.86 9.08 4.87
N TRP A 287 -13.26 9.55 3.78
CA TRP A 287 -13.47 10.91 3.29
C TRP A 287 -13.57 10.93 1.77
N ARG A 288 -14.40 11.83 1.27
CA ARG A 288 -14.47 12.19 -0.15
C ARG A 288 -14.19 13.68 -0.30
N PRO A 289 -13.43 14.11 -1.32
CA PRO A 289 -13.19 15.53 -1.52
C PRO A 289 -14.46 16.36 -1.71
N SER A 290 -15.52 15.79 -2.29
CA SER A 290 -16.83 16.44 -2.45
C SER A 290 -17.61 16.63 -1.15
N GLU A 291 -17.50 15.69 -0.19
CA GLU A 291 -18.31 15.67 1.04
C GLU A 291 -17.77 16.59 2.14
N ARG A 292 -16.54 17.10 2.03
CA ARG A 292 -15.90 18.04 2.99
C ARG A 292 -15.94 17.62 4.48
N GLN A 293 -16.21 16.35 4.75
CA GLN A 293 -16.31 15.77 6.10
C GLN A 293 -15.56 14.44 6.13
N LEU A 294 -14.77 14.22 7.18
CA LEU A 294 -14.17 12.92 7.49
C LEU A 294 -15.16 12.14 8.38
N ARG A 295 -15.72 11.06 7.84
CA ARG A 295 -16.62 10.16 8.55
C ARG A 295 -15.81 9.10 9.27
N GLN A 296 -16.15 8.80 10.53
CA GLN A 296 -15.45 7.81 11.33
C GLN A 296 -16.32 6.57 11.50
N TYR A 297 -15.70 5.40 11.40
CA TYR A 297 -16.35 4.11 11.52
C TYR A 297 -15.59 3.25 12.55
N PRO A 298 -16.29 2.42 13.34
CA PRO A 298 -15.62 1.43 14.17
C PRO A 298 -14.80 0.48 13.27
N ALA A 299 -13.59 0.15 13.71
CA ALA A 299 -12.81 -0.88 13.05
C ALA A 299 -13.45 -2.26 13.33
N PRO A 300 -13.53 -3.16 12.33
CA PRO A 300 -13.85 -4.56 12.58
C PRO A 300 -12.89 -5.16 13.60
N GLU A 301 -13.38 -6.08 14.41
CA GLU A 301 -12.53 -6.85 15.32
C GLU A 301 -11.44 -7.58 14.53
N GLY A 302 -10.21 -7.57 15.05
CA GLY A 302 -9.06 -8.18 14.39
C GLY A 302 -8.56 -7.46 13.14
N TRP A 303 -9.14 -6.31 12.75
CA TRP A 303 -8.70 -5.55 11.57
C TRP A 303 -7.19 -5.26 11.62
N LEU A 304 -6.50 -5.57 10.52
CA LEU A 304 -5.06 -5.32 10.37
C LEU A 304 -4.83 -3.83 10.00
N PRO A 305 -4.46 -2.97 10.96
CA PRO A 305 -4.71 -1.54 10.81
C PRO A 305 -3.88 -0.86 9.73
N GLY A 306 -4.55 -0.04 8.92
CA GLY A 306 -3.95 0.61 7.75
C GLY A 306 -3.83 -0.30 6.54
N THR A 307 -4.59 -1.41 6.52
CA THR A 307 -4.67 -2.32 5.37
C THR A 307 -6.11 -2.45 4.91
N GLY A 308 -6.30 -2.47 3.59
CA GLY A 308 -7.59 -2.68 2.95
C GLY A 308 -7.56 -2.21 1.51
N LEU A 309 -8.62 -2.50 0.77
CA LEU A 309 -8.77 -2.09 -0.62
C LEU A 309 -10.21 -1.68 -0.89
N TRP A 310 -10.40 -0.72 -1.79
CA TRP A 310 -11.71 -0.35 -2.27
C TRP A 310 -12.06 -1.15 -3.52
N THR A 311 -13.28 -1.67 -3.58
CA THR A 311 -13.86 -2.12 -4.84
C THR A 311 -14.23 -0.91 -5.70
N ALA A 312 -14.34 -1.12 -7.01
CA ALA A 312 -14.80 -0.08 -7.92
C ALA A 312 -16.22 0.42 -7.55
N ASP A 313 -17.07 -0.49 -7.05
CA ASP A 313 -18.46 -0.22 -6.67
C ASP A 313 -18.58 0.53 -5.33
N GLY A 314 -17.49 0.72 -4.60
CA GLY A 314 -17.46 1.53 -3.38
C GLY A 314 -17.70 0.74 -2.09
N GLU A 315 -17.35 -0.54 -2.09
CA GLU A 315 -17.19 -1.33 -0.87
C GLU A 315 -15.73 -1.26 -0.39
N LEU A 316 -15.54 -1.07 0.91
CA LEU A 316 -14.22 -1.12 1.53
C LEU A 316 -14.00 -2.53 2.10
N LEU A 317 -13.01 -3.24 1.56
CA LEU A 317 -12.60 -4.56 2.04
C LEU A 317 -11.46 -4.42 3.05
N LEU A 318 -11.61 -5.03 4.21
CA LEU A 318 -10.74 -4.86 5.37
C LEU A 318 -10.27 -6.23 5.86
N PRO A 319 -9.02 -6.63 5.54
CA PRO A 319 -8.44 -7.85 6.07
C PRO A 319 -8.36 -7.82 7.60
N TYR A 320 -8.78 -8.90 8.24
CA TYR A 320 -8.73 -9.07 9.69
C TYR A 320 -8.29 -10.48 10.07
N ALA A 321 -7.78 -10.62 11.28
CA ALA A 321 -7.47 -11.91 11.89
C ALA A 321 -7.90 -11.90 13.37
N THR A 322 -8.68 -12.89 13.78
CA THR A 322 -9.08 -13.15 15.17
C THR A 322 -8.67 -14.57 15.56
N GLU A 323 -8.86 -14.95 16.83
CA GLU A 323 -8.65 -16.33 17.27
C GLU A 323 -9.61 -17.32 16.58
N ALA A 324 -10.85 -16.89 16.33
CA ALA A 324 -11.86 -17.72 15.68
C ALA A 324 -11.69 -17.78 14.15
N GLU A 325 -11.21 -16.69 13.54
CA GLU A 325 -11.04 -16.56 12.10
C GLU A 325 -9.67 -15.95 11.80
N PRO A 326 -8.62 -16.78 11.60
CA PRO A 326 -7.24 -16.31 11.46
C PRO A 326 -6.97 -15.58 10.13
N CYS A 327 -7.90 -15.69 9.17
CA CYS A 327 -7.85 -15.04 7.87
C CYS A 327 -9.28 -14.69 7.42
N GLY A 328 -9.65 -13.40 7.53
CA GLY A 328 -10.95 -12.89 7.13
C GLY A 328 -10.86 -11.58 6.34
N VAL A 329 -11.93 -11.24 5.62
CA VAL A 329 -12.08 -9.96 4.92
C VAL A 329 -13.45 -9.38 5.20
N ALA A 330 -13.50 -8.35 6.04
CA ALA A 330 -14.74 -7.65 6.34
C ALA A 330 -15.11 -6.75 5.15
N ARG A 331 -16.37 -6.79 4.74
CA ARG A 331 -16.92 -5.94 3.67
C ARG A 331 -17.74 -4.83 4.29
N MET A 332 -17.36 -3.58 4.04
CA MET A 332 -18.09 -2.40 4.51
C MET A 332 -18.66 -1.64 3.31
N GLY A 333 -19.98 -1.64 3.17
CA GLY A 333 -20.67 -0.72 2.29
C GLY A 333 -20.61 0.69 2.87
N VAL A 334 -19.97 1.62 2.16
CA VAL A 334 -19.88 3.02 2.61
C VAL A 334 -20.95 3.85 1.91
N PRO A 335 -21.98 4.33 2.63
CA PRO A 335 -23.03 5.13 2.02
C PRO A 335 -22.44 6.33 1.27
N ARG A 336 -22.93 6.56 0.07
CA ARG A 336 -22.80 7.85 -0.60
C ARG A 336 -23.97 8.70 -0.13
N GLU A 337 -23.70 9.93 0.28
CA GLU A 337 -24.79 10.90 0.38
C GLU A 337 -25.34 11.13 -1.02
N VAL A 338 -26.57 10.70 -1.25
CA VAL A 338 -27.35 11.20 -2.38
C VAL A 338 -27.66 12.64 -2.01
N VAL A 339 -26.97 13.58 -2.66
CA VAL A 339 -27.47 14.95 -2.69
C VAL A 339 -28.77 14.87 -3.50
N GLU A 340 -29.90 14.79 -2.82
CA GLU A 340 -31.21 14.94 -3.46
C GLU A 340 -31.13 16.16 -4.38
N PRO A 341 -31.44 16.04 -5.68
CA PRO A 341 -31.46 17.18 -6.58
C PRO A 341 -32.35 18.22 -5.92
N MET A 342 -31.76 19.37 -5.60
CA MET A 342 -32.45 20.50 -4.98
C MET A 342 -33.79 20.68 -5.73
N GLU A 343 -34.91 20.34 -5.07
CA GLU A 343 -36.23 20.46 -5.66
C GLU A 343 -36.32 21.86 -6.28
N GLN A 344 -36.68 21.89 -7.56
CA GLN A 344 -36.92 23.12 -8.29
C GLN A 344 -37.69 24.08 -7.40
N VAL A 345 -37.04 25.20 -7.06
CA VAL A 345 -37.64 26.33 -6.36
C VAL A 345 -39.02 26.58 -6.95
N GLU A 346 -40.07 26.30 -6.16
CA GLU A 346 -41.44 26.55 -6.55
C GLU A 346 -41.58 28.00 -7.03
N ARG A 347 -42.25 28.11 -8.17
CA ARG A 347 -42.60 29.35 -8.87
C ARG A 347 -42.83 30.53 -7.92
N VAL A 348 -42.03 31.58 -8.12
CA VAL A 348 -42.32 32.93 -7.66
C VAL A 348 -43.76 33.28 -8.01
N ARG A 349 -44.55 33.61 -6.97
CA ARG A 349 -45.95 34.03 -7.09
C ARG A 349 -46.06 35.35 -7.85
N THR A 350 -46.83 35.29 -8.93
CA THR A 350 -47.69 36.32 -9.57
C THR A 350 -47.32 37.79 -9.36
N VAL A 351 -46.60 38.37 -10.32
CA VAL A 351 -46.63 39.82 -10.57
C VAL A 351 -47.85 40.13 -11.43
N ARG A 352 -48.66 41.11 -11.01
CA ARG A 352 -49.87 41.57 -11.73
C ARG A 352 -49.54 41.98 -13.16
N ALA A 353 -50.41 41.56 -14.08
CA ALA A 353 -50.39 41.92 -15.49
C ALA A 353 -50.58 43.44 -15.69
N VAL A 354 -49.75 44.02 -16.57
CA VAL A 354 -49.99 45.30 -17.24
C VAL A 354 -50.52 44.97 -18.64
N GLU A 355 -51.56 45.68 -19.07
CA GLU A 355 -52.24 45.43 -20.36
C GLU A 355 -51.33 45.61 -21.59
N PRO A 356 -51.52 44.82 -22.66
CA PRO A 356 -50.71 44.92 -23.86
C PRO A 356 -51.27 45.96 -24.84
N VAL A 357 -50.39 46.79 -25.41
CA VAL A 357 -50.68 47.62 -26.58
C VAL A 357 -50.06 46.99 -27.82
N GLY A 358 -50.86 46.83 -28.86
CA GLY A 358 -50.46 47.00 -30.26
C GLY A 358 -49.75 45.83 -30.95
N ALA A 359 -50.45 45.19 -31.87
CA ALA A 359 -49.95 44.18 -32.79
C ALA A 359 -48.77 44.66 -33.66
N ALA A 360 -47.81 43.77 -33.88
CA ALA A 360 -46.84 43.81 -34.98
C ALA A 360 -46.55 42.38 -35.46
N GLU A 361 -46.15 42.30 -36.72
CA GLU A 361 -46.44 41.23 -37.68
C GLU A 361 -45.77 39.87 -37.46
N SER A 362 -46.43 38.85 -38.03
CA SER A 362 -46.06 37.43 -38.01
C SER A 362 -44.76 37.16 -38.77
N VAL A 363 -43.74 36.65 -38.05
CA VAL A 363 -42.59 35.97 -38.65
C VAL A 363 -42.92 34.49 -38.76
N ARG A 364 -42.82 33.93 -39.97
CA ARG A 364 -43.11 32.52 -40.26
C ARG A 364 -42.07 31.59 -39.60
N PRO A 365 -42.48 30.41 -39.09
CA PRO A 365 -41.54 29.42 -38.57
C PRO A 365 -40.64 28.86 -39.69
N VAL A 366 -39.33 28.74 -39.40
CA VAL A 366 -38.37 28.03 -40.24
C VAL A 366 -38.70 26.53 -40.19
N ALA A 367 -38.73 25.89 -41.37
CA ALA A 367 -39.04 24.47 -41.51
C ALA A 367 -37.99 23.56 -40.84
N PRO A 368 -38.37 22.39 -40.30
CA PRO A 368 -37.42 21.42 -39.75
C PRO A 368 -36.44 20.92 -40.82
N VAL A 369 -35.15 20.90 -40.48
CA VAL A 369 -34.10 20.31 -41.32
C VAL A 369 -34.26 18.78 -41.31
N GLN A 370 -34.30 18.16 -42.48
CA GLN A 370 -34.42 16.71 -42.60
C GLN A 370 -33.13 16.00 -42.12
N PRO A 371 -33.25 14.80 -41.50
CA PRO A 371 -32.09 14.00 -41.14
C PRO A 371 -31.26 13.62 -42.38
N VAL A 372 -29.94 13.76 -42.28
CA VAL A 372 -29.01 13.32 -43.32
C VAL A 372 -28.93 11.79 -43.30
N GLU A 373 -28.99 11.16 -44.47
CA GLU A 373 -28.84 9.70 -44.61
C GLU A 373 -27.47 9.23 -44.09
N PRO A 374 -27.40 8.09 -43.39
CA PRO A 374 -26.14 7.55 -42.91
C PRO A 374 -25.22 7.15 -44.07
N VAL A 375 -23.99 7.63 -44.02
CA VAL A 375 -22.93 7.27 -44.97
C VAL A 375 -22.64 5.77 -44.87
N ARG A 376 -22.64 5.07 -46.02
CA ARG A 376 -22.30 3.65 -46.08
C ARG A 376 -20.87 3.41 -45.56
N PRO A 377 -20.62 2.34 -44.78
CA PRO A 377 -19.26 2.00 -44.36
C PRO A 377 -18.39 1.72 -45.58
N LEU A 378 -17.20 2.33 -45.62
CA LEU A 378 -16.15 1.96 -46.57
C LEU A 378 -15.69 0.53 -46.26
N GLY A 379 -15.67 -0.33 -47.29
CA GLY A 379 -15.18 -1.69 -47.17
C GLY A 379 -13.71 -1.76 -46.76
N PRO A 380 -13.23 -2.91 -46.27
CA PRO A 380 -11.86 -3.06 -45.80
C PRO A 380 -10.85 -2.76 -46.91
N MET A 381 -9.85 -1.93 -46.57
CA MET A 381 -8.70 -1.67 -47.42
C MET A 381 -7.93 -2.98 -47.66
N GLY A 382 -7.75 -3.36 -48.92
CA GLY A 382 -6.94 -4.51 -49.30
C GLY A 382 -5.46 -4.33 -48.89
N PRO A 383 -4.69 -5.42 -48.79
CA PRO A 383 -3.32 -5.37 -48.32
C PRO A 383 -2.43 -4.55 -49.25
N VAL A 384 -1.64 -3.65 -48.65
CA VAL A 384 -0.63 -2.84 -49.33
C VAL A 384 0.50 -3.75 -49.80
N ARG A 385 0.82 -3.72 -51.10
CA ARG A 385 2.01 -4.39 -51.65
C ARG A 385 3.26 -3.77 -51.06
N GLN A 386 4.14 -4.58 -50.48
CA GLN A 386 5.47 -4.15 -50.06
C GLN A 386 6.30 -3.72 -51.29
N ALA A 387 6.98 -2.57 -51.16
CA ALA A 387 7.96 -2.11 -52.14
C ALA A 387 9.24 -2.96 -52.02
N GLU A 388 9.84 -3.31 -53.17
CA GLU A 388 11.11 -4.03 -53.22
C GLU A 388 12.26 -3.16 -52.66
N PRO A 389 13.16 -3.70 -51.82
CA PRO A 389 14.33 -2.96 -51.38
C PRO A 389 15.36 -2.82 -52.51
N LEU A 390 15.85 -1.59 -52.68
CA LEU A 390 16.98 -1.25 -53.55
C LEU A 390 18.23 -2.05 -53.14
N ARG A 391 18.87 -2.67 -54.14
CA ARG A 391 20.15 -3.39 -53.99
C ARG A 391 21.28 -2.40 -53.70
N THR A 392 21.99 -2.62 -52.60
CA THR A 392 23.36 -2.11 -52.41
C THR A 392 24.34 -3.25 -52.60
N ALA A 393 25.23 -3.10 -53.57
CA ALA A 393 26.37 -3.97 -53.80
C ALA A 393 27.48 -3.69 -52.79
N GLY A 394 28.14 -4.75 -52.31
CA GLY A 394 29.32 -4.66 -51.44
C GLY A 394 29.63 -6.01 -50.82
N GLN A 395 30.26 -6.89 -51.60
CA GLN A 395 30.76 -8.19 -51.17
C GLN A 395 31.83 -8.07 -50.08
N VAL A 396 31.76 -8.95 -49.07
CA VAL A 396 32.93 -9.64 -48.51
C VAL A 396 32.51 -11.09 -48.23
N GLU A 397 33.21 -12.06 -48.82
CA GLU A 397 32.99 -13.50 -48.67
C GLU A 397 33.28 -13.99 -47.23
N PRO A 398 32.42 -14.84 -46.65
CA PRO A 398 32.75 -15.62 -45.45
C PRO A 398 33.29 -17.01 -45.84
N THR A 399 34.41 -17.42 -45.24
CA THR A 399 34.90 -18.80 -45.29
C THR A 399 34.02 -19.73 -44.45
N TRP A 400 33.70 -20.87 -45.05
CA TRP A 400 32.75 -21.90 -44.65
C TRP A 400 33.26 -22.82 -43.52
N ALA A 401 32.42 -23.10 -42.52
CA ALA A 401 32.41 -24.36 -41.78
C ALA A 401 31.07 -24.58 -41.04
N GLY A 402 30.43 -25.73 -41.27
CA GLY A 402 29.43 -26.30 -40.36
C GLY A 402 28.00 -26.39 -40.89
N ALA A 403 27.71 -27.44 -41.66
CA ALA A 403 26.36 -27.81 -42.08
C ALA A 403 25.49 -28.28 -40.89
N GLY A 404 24.33 -27.66 -40.73
CA GLY A 404 23.19 -28.17 -39.96
C GLY A 404 21.90 -27.61 -40.55
N ARG A 405 21.05 -28.46 -41.12
CA ARG A 405 19.78 -28.06 -41.75
C ARG A 405 18.79 -27.57 -40.67
N PRO A 406 18.17 -26.39 -40.79
CA PRO A 406 17.04 -26.05 -39.93
C PRO A 406 15.76 -26.72 -40.45
N MET A 407 15.01 -27.33 -39.53
CA MET A 407 13.65 -27.83 -39.76
C MET A 407 12.70 -26.66 -40.00
N GLY A 408 11.82 -26.79 -40.99
CA GLY A 408 10.79 -25.79 -41.29
C GLY A 408 9.71 -25.70 -40.20
N PRO A 409 8.94 -24.60 -40.16
CA PRO A 409 7.96 -24.34 -39.10
C PRO A 409 6.79 -25.34 -39.17
N MET A 410 6.41 -25.90 -38.00
CA MET A 410 5.18 -26.66 -37.86
C MET A 410 3.96 -25.74 -37.95
N GLY A 411 2.99 -26.13 -38.79
CA GLY A 411 1.69 -25.46 -38.87
C GLY A 411 0.82 -25.66 -37.62
N PRO A 412 -0.24 -24.85 -37.44
CA PRO A 412 -1.07 -24.88 -36.24
C PRO A 412 -1.89 -26.18 -36.13
N MET A 413 -1.91 -26.77 -34.93
CA MET A 413 -2.78 -27.88 -34.58
C MET A 413 -4.23 -27.40 -34.42
N GLY A 414 -5.17 -28.08 -35.07
CA GLY A 414 -6.61 -27.89 -34.89
C GLY A 414 -7.11 -28.37 -33.52
N PRO A 415 -8.34 -27.99 -33.12
CA PRO A 415 -8.86 -28.27 -31.78
C PRO A 415 -9.14 -29.76 -31.58
N MET A 416 -8.67 -30.32 -30.45
CA MET A 416 -8.99 -31.69 -30.03
C MET A 416 -10.43 -31.77 -29.50
N GLY A 417 -11.18 -32.75 -30.00
CA GLY A 417 -12.51 -33.13 -29.48
C GLY A 417 -12.43 -33.81 -28.11
N PRO A 418 -13.58 -33.98 -27.42
CA PRO A 418 -13.60 -34.43 -26.04
C PRO A 418 -13.25 -35.93 -25.93
N HIS A 419 -12.30 -36.25 -25.05
CA HIS A 419 -11.93 -37.62 -24.73
C HIS A 419 -12.99 -38.28 -23.83
N ARG A 420 -13.47 -39.46 -24.25
CA ARG A 420 -14.27 -40.38 -23.44
C ARG A 420 -13.41 -41.01 -22.34
N SER A 421 -14.03 -41.17 -21.18
CA SER A 421 -13.53 -41.79 -19.96
C SER A 421 -12.93 -43.18 -20.18
N ALA A 422 -11.73 -43.41 -19.63
CA ALA A 422 -11.16 -44.74 -19.42
C ALA A 422 -10.96 -44.96 -17.91
N GLY A 423 -11.34 -46.16 -17.44
CA GLY A 423 -11.32 -46.58 -16.03
C GLY A 423 -9.91 -46.86 -15.47
N PRO A 424 -9.82 -47.32 -14.22
CA PRO A 424 -8.58 -47.31 -13.46
C PRO A 424 -7.67 -48.49 -13.86
N GLU A 425 -6.47 -48.18 -14.33
CA GLU A 425 -5.39 -49.17 -14.48
C GLU A 425 -4.35 -49.05 -13.37
N GLN A 426 -3.84 -50.22 -13.03
CA GLN A 426 -3.19 -50.58 -11.78
C GLN A 426 -1.70 -50.22 -11.80
N ARG A 427 -1.19 -49.77 -10.64
CA ARG A 427 0.24 -49.53 -10.37
C ARG A 427 1.06 -50.82 -10.54
N PRO A 428 2.20 -50.81 -11.24
CA PRO A 428 3.21 -51.84 -11.07
C PRO A 428 4.02 -51.60 -9.78
N ALA A 429 4.25 -52.70 -9.07
CA ALA A 429 4.89 -52.79 -7.75
C ALA A 429 6.40 -52.48 -7.78
N GLN A 430 6.89 -51.89 -6.68
CA GLN A 430 8.32 -51.77 -6.38
C GLN A 430 8.88 -53.09 -5.80
N PRO A 431 10.15 -53.45 -6.08
CA PRO A 431 10.81 -54.60 -5.46
C PRO A 431 11.17 -54.34 -3.98
N PRO A 432 11.29 -55.39 -3.15
CA PRO A 432 11.38 -55.26 -1.70
C PRO A 432 12.75 -54.78 -1.20
N VAL A 433 12.71 -54.01 -0.12
CA VAL A 433 13.84 -53.65 0.76
C VAL A 433 14.18 -54.83 1.68
N GLU A 434 15.47 -55.18 1.77
CA GLU A 434 15.96 -56.13 2.78
C GLU A 434 16.29 -55.42 4.11
N PRO A 435 16.00 -56.03 5.27
CA PRO A 435 16.25 -55.44 6.58
C PRO A 435 17.68 -55.70 7.08
N LEU A 436 18.34 -54.66 7.60
CA LEU A 436 19.54 -54.80 8.40
C LEU A 436 19.22 -54.56 9.88
N GLU A 437 19.39 -55.65 10.60
CA GLU A 437 19.46 -56.02 12.02
C GLU A 437 19.45 -54.94 13.12
N ALA A 438 18.67 -55.27 14.17
CA ALA A 438 18.65 -54.65 15.47
C ALA A 438 19.87 -55.06 16.31
N VAL A 439 20.41 -54.12 17.08
CA VAL A 439 21.35 -54.41 18.17
C VAL A 439 20.64 -54.22 19.52
N GLU A 440 20.67 -55.27 20.33
CA GLU A 440 20.07 -55.36 21.66
C GLU A 440 20.89 -54.63 22.75
N ALA A 441 20.18 -54.36 23.83
CA ALA A 441 20.64 -53.78 25.08
C ALA A 441 21.55 -54.72 25.91
N VAL A 442 22.37 -54.11 26.79
CA VAL A 442 23.01 -54.80 27.92
C VAL A 442 22.71 -54.02 29.21
N GLU A 443 22.38 -54.80 30.25
CA GLU A 443 21.87 -54.48 31.58
C GLU A 443 22.86 -53.79 32.54
N GLY A 444 22.32 -53.17 33.62
CA GLY A 444 23.03 -52.71 34.84
C GLY A 444 23.43 -53.86 35.78
N PRO A 445 23.42 -53.76 37.15
CA PRO A 445 23.14 -52.66 38.11
C PRO A 445 24.22 -52.65 39.28
N PRO A 446 24.04 -52.29 40.59
CA PRO A 446 22.81 -51.90 41.35
C PRO A 446 22.88 -50.89 42.56
N SER A 447 21.67 -50.62 43.10
CA SER A 447 21.23 -50.32 44.50
C SER A 447 21.52 -48.95 45.18
N GLY A 448 20.61 -48.31 45.94
CA GLY A 448 19.25 -48.67 46.38
C GLY A 448 18.54 -47.61 47.28
N GLU A 449 17.30 -47.94 47.69
CA GLU A 449 16.53 -47.58 48.93
C GLU A 449 16.06 -46.11 49.21
N VAL A 450 14.88 -45.74 49.78
CA VAL A 450 13.69 -46.39 50.41
C VAL A 450 12.51 -45.37 50.60
N ALA A 451 11.26 -45.89 50.64
CA ALA A 451 9.94 -45.48 51.24
C ALA A 451 9.30 -44.10 50.95
N GLU A 452 8.08 -44.00 50.40
CA GLU A 452 6.72 -44.32 50.93
C GLU A 452 6.21 -43.42 52.09
N SER A 453 5.12 -42.68 51.84
CA SER A 453 3.83 -42.86 52.55
C SER A 453 2.84 -41.74 52.20
N GLY A 454 1.64 -42.12 51.78
CA GLY A 454 0.49 -41.24 51.60
C GLY A 454 -0.42 -41.19 52.83
N GLY A 455 -1.35 -40.25 52.83
CA GLY A 455 -2.46 -40.21 53.79
C GLY A 455 -3.16 -38.86 53.80
N GLY A 456 -4.29 -38.76 53.08
CA GLY A 456 -5.25 -37.68 53.28
C GLY A 456 -6.25 -38.03 54.39
N ILE A 457 -6.97 -37.02 54.88
CA ILE A 457 -8.43 -36.98 55.19
C ILE A 457 -8.79 -35.56 55.63
N VAL A 458 -10.04 -35.20 55.36
CA VAL A 458 -10.70 -33.88 55.29
C VAL A 458 -11.39 -33.52 56.64
N PRO A 459 -12.35 -32.56 56.73
CA PRO A 459 -12.26 -31.23 57.36
C PRO A 459 -13.03 -31.10 58.70
N ASP A 460 -12.97 -29.93 59.35
CA ASP A 460 -14.14 -29.43 60.09
C ASP A 460 -14.16 -27.90 60.24
N ALA A 461 -15.38 -27.39 60.31
CA ALA A 461 -15.80 -25.99 60.35
C ALA A 461 -15.73 -25.38 61.76
N GLY A 462 -15.92 -24.05 61.82
CA GLY A 462 -16.53 -23.43 63.00
C GLY A 462 -15.86 -22.16 63.53
N ASP A 463 -16.49 -21.04 63.17
CA ASP A 463 -17.06 -20.09 64.13
C ASP A 463 -16.34 -18.76 64.48
N ALA A 464 -17.19 -17.72 64.38
CA ALA A 464 -17.34 -16.46 65.09
C ALA A 464 -16.22 -15.40 65.30
N ASP A 465 -16.70 -14.15 65.14
CA ASP A 465 -16.42 -12.93 65.91
C ASP A 465 -15.42 -11.86 65.44
N ASN A 466 -15.97 -10.94 64.64
CA ASN A 466 -16.20 -9.51 64.95
C ASN A 466 -15.29 -8.80 65.98
N ARG A 467 -14.53 -7.78 65.52
CA ARG A 467 -14.46 -6.45 66.16
C ARG A 467 -13.69 -5.41 65.31
N SER A 468 -14.34 -4.28 65.06
CA SER A 468 -13.79 -3.04 64.49
C SER A 468 -12.80 -2.33 65.41
N THR A 469 -11.75 -1.69 64.86
CA THR A 469 -11.13 -0.45 65.38
C THR A 469 -10.41 0.32 64.26
N ALA A 470 -10.34 1.64 64.44
CA ALA A 470 -10.10 2.67 63.43
C ALA A 470 -8.62 3.07 63.21
N SER A 471 -8.42 3.80 62.11
CA SER A 471 -7.44 4.88 61.82
C SER A 471 -5.93 4.68 62.09
N ALA A 472 -5.12 4.85 61.03
CA ALA A 472 -3.90 5.66 61.08
C ALA A 472 -3.46 6.09 59.66
N GLN A 473 -3.37 7.41 59.45
CA GLN A 473 -2.63 8.05 58.35
C GLN A 473 -1.11 7.86 58.55
N PRO A 474 -0.30 7.92 57.49
CA PRO A 474 1.09 8.37 57.60
C PRO A 474 1.19 9.85 57.20
N SER A 475 1.58 10.66 58.16
CA SER A 475 2.03 12.05 57.96
C SER A 475 3.47 12.09 57.43
N ALA A 476 3.71 13.18 56.71
CA ALA A 476 4.93 13.56 56.02
C ALA A 476 6.15 13.79 56.94
N THR A 477 7.33 13.76 56.33
CA THR A 477 8.56 14.32 56.90
C THR A 477 9.12 15.33 55.89
N ASP A 478 9.36 16.54 56.40
CA ASP A 478 9.79 17.75 55.69
C ASP A 478 11.25 17.72 55.20
N ALA A 479 11.48 18.29 54.02
CA ALA A 479 12.73 18.96 53.66
C ALA A 479 12.47 20.11 52.66
N GLU A 480 13.25 21.18 52.82
CA GLU A 480 13.06 22.60 52.49
C GLU A 480 13.10 23.00 50.99
N PRO A 481 12.52 24.16 50.56
CA PRO A 481 12.17 24.43 49.17
C PRO A 481 13.19 25.29 48.39
N GLN A 482 13.48 24.92 47.14
CA GLN A 482 14.18 25.79 46.18
C GLN A 482 13.56 25.77 44.76
N ARG A 483 13.05 26.96 44.40
CA ARG A 483 12.78 27.57 43.07
C ARG A 483 12.05 26.76 41.98
N ILE A 484 10.78 27.12 41.80
CA ILE A 484 9.92 26.83 40.65
C ILE A 484 10.17 27.90 39.54
N PRO A 485 10.34 27.53 38.26
CA PRO A 485 10.28 28.49 37.15
C PRO A 485 8.85 29.02 36.96
N GLY A 486 8.70 30.34 36.91
CA GLY A 486 7.39 31.01 36.87
C GLY A 486 6.51 30.63 35.67
N HIS A 487 5.20 30.58 35.92
CA HIS A 487 4.14 30.49 34.92
C HIS A 487 4.32 31.52 33.78
N PRO A 488 3.99 31.18 32.51
CA PRO A 488 3.93 32.18 31.46
C PRO A 488 2.80 33.17 31.75
N GLN A 489 3.15 34.45 31.83
CA GLN A 489 2.19 35.53 32.01
C GLN A 489 1.30 35.67 30.78
N MET A 490 -0.01 35.78 31.02
CA MET A 490 -0.99 36.12 30.00
C MET A 490 -0.73 37.55 29.49
N CYS A 491 -0.27 37.69 28.25
CA CYS A 491 -0.21 38.98 27.58
C CYS A 491 -1.63 39.47 27.26
N ARG A 492 -2.03 40.60 27.86
CA ARG A 492 -3.22 41.35 27.44
C ARG A 492 -3.02 41.95 26.04
N PRO A 493 -4.08 42.11 25.22
CA PRO A 493 -3.95 42.64 23.86
C PRO A 493 -3.50 44.12 23.87
N VAL A 494 -2.50 44.45 23.08
CA VAL A 494 -2.07 45.84 22.81
C VAL A 494 -2.95 46.41 21.68
N PRO A 495 -3.55 47.61 21.82
CA PRO A 495 -4.31 48.26 20.76
C PRO A 495 -3.43 48.58 19.54
N LEU A 496 -4.02 48.41 18.35
CA LEU A 496 -3.37 48.40 17.04
C LEU A 496 -3.00 49.80 16.50
N GLN A 497 -2.42 50.68 17.34
CA GLN A 497 -2.13 52.07 16.97
C GLN A 497 -0.74 52.60 17.33
N GLU A 498 0.16 51.81 17.94
CA GLU A 498 1.49 52.30 18.36
C GLU A 498 2.65 51.32 18.03
N ALA A 499 2.87 51.02 16.74
CA ALA A 499 4.11 50.39 16.26
C ALA A 499 4.84 51.30 15.24
N PRO A 500 6.19 51.32 15.21
CA PRO A 500 6.96 52.39 14.57
C PRO A 500 6.83 52.45 13.03
N LEU A 501 6.74 53.67 12.52
CA LEU A 501 6.71 54.04 11.09
C LEU A 501 8.08 53.81 10.42
N ALA A 502 8.38 52.58 10.01
CA ALA A 502 9.47 52.31 9.06
C ALA A 502 9.25 50.99 8.31
N ALA A 503 8.40 51.01 7.28
CA ALA A 503 8.45 50.14 6.09
C ALA A 503 7.17 50.33 5.24
N ARG A 504 7.02 51.51 4.63
CA ARG A 504 6.12 51.68 3.49
C ARG A 504 6.94 51.51 2.24
N GLN A 505 6.71 50.39 1.54
CA GLN A 505 6.88 50.15 0.09
C GLN A 505 7.49 48.77 -0.15
N THR A 506 6.65 47.76 -0.37
CA THR A 506 6.74 46.93 -1.57
C THR A 506 5.43 46.16 -1.75
N ARG A 507 4.88 46.30 -2.96
CA ARG A 507 3.70 45.62 -3.50
C ARG A 507 3.74 44.12 -3.21
N TRP A 508 2.65 43.61 -2.63
CA TRP A 508 2.28 42.21 -2.73
C TRP A 508 2.10 41.86 -4.20
N SER A 509 2.96 41.00 -4.71
CA SER A 509 2.77 40.32 -5.98
C SER A 509 2.61 38.84 -5.69
N VAL A 510 1.40 38.36 -5.89
CA VAL A 510 1.05 36.94 -5.95
C VAL A 510 1.92 36.28 -7.03
N ILE A 511 2.84 35.41 -6.64
CA ILE A 511 3.49 34.46 -7.55
C ILE A 511 3.05 33.08 -7.13
N SER A 512 1.83 32.73 -7.54
CA SER A 512 1.41 31.33 -7.69
C SER A 512 1.57 31.02 -9.17
N GLY A 513 2.77 30.61 -9.57
CA GLY A 513 2.99 30.08 -10.92
C GLY A 513 2.26 28.73 -11.06
N PRO A 514 1.57 28.45 -12.17
CA PRO A 514 0.97 27.14 -12.40
C PRO A 514 2.08 26.09 -12.55
N VAL A 515 2.02 25.02 -11.75
CA VAL A 515 2.84 23.84 -11.94
C VAL A 515 2.42 23.20 -13.27
N ARG A 516 3.28 23.33 -14.30
CA ARG A 516 3.09 22.65 -15.58
C ARG A 516 3.80 21.30 -15.51
N ILE A 517 3.03 20.21 -15.56
CA ILE A 517 3.54 18.90 -15.95
C ILE A 517 3.30 18.80 -17.45
N SER A 518 4.36 18.72 -18.25
CA SER A 518 4.26 18.59 -19.70
C SER A 518 3.60 17.26 -20.06
N GLY A 519 2.31 17.29 -20.40
CA GLY A 519 1.66 16.20 -21.12
C GLY A 519 2.26 16.10 -22.52
N GLY A 520 3.04 15.05 -22.77
CA GLY A 520 3.61 14.77 -24.09
C GLY A 520 2.49 14.46 -25.09
N GLY A 521 2.31 15.35 -26.07
CA GLY A 521 1.39 15.14 -27.19
C GLY A 521 1.86 14.01 -28.10
N CYS A 522 0.90 13.21 -28.56
CA CYS A 522 1.07 12.31 -29.70
C CYS A 522 1.40 13.13 -30.95
N ALA A 523 2.50 12.80 -31.64
CA ALA A 523 2.73 13.22 -33.01
C ALA A 523 2.36 12.05 -33.93
N ALA A 524 1.28 12.23 -34.68
CA ALA A 524 1.05 11.50 -35.92
C ALA A 524 1.96 12.08 -37.00
N GLY A 525 2.61 11.20 -37.77
CA GLY A 525 3.47 11.51 -38.91
C GLY A 525 4.05 10.24 -39.48
#